data_AF-A0A7J5L7T7-F1
#
_entry.id   AF-A0A7J5L7T7-F1
#
_cell.length_a   1.000
_cell.length_b   1.000
_cell.length_c   1.000
_cell.angle_alpha   90.00
_cell.angle_beta   90.00
_cell.angle_gamma   90.00
#
_symmetry.space_group_name_H-M   'P 1'
#
loop_
_entity.id
_entity.type
_entity.pdbx_description
1 polymer ?
#
loop_
_entity_poly.entity_id
_entity_poly.type
_entity_poly.pdbx_seq_one_letter_code
_entity_poly.pdbx_strand_id
1 'polypeptide(L)'
;MQVIDGSKQDDEVLGFLDYEKIKEGQMCRHIVCVLPFRASCDALEYLIQNNLEKFKNISKYKILNIAGVDALDKFPEISNIKKYITKCEIEGKKTITLTVNRMLTGSTVEEWDTMLYLKNSVSPQEYDQSIFRLQNQYIKSYIDEKGDEIKYNMKPQTILADFDPARMFTLQELKSQFYNVNTEQNGNSRLEERLRKELEISLIIVLNKNKLSQVTPFNILNLVRQYTKDKSVIDEANEIPIDYNILSNELILSAIQLLSPIDSSKGLNFIPIEEEDDDYDDPDSSGKPPNESDSDGKNKKDENKYDEPDTLNKKLSTYFSMILFFAFLTDSEVKSLEDIIRELPKTEENKRIGRNIGLRKSVLQEIQNKMYPFILSKLDYKIQNINSLMRDNTLLPIERAKIVMNKFERLSSSEIVTPTNVVKKVVNLLPIDKFTIKNKNIRYCIKARRILMYSI
;
A
#
# COMPACT_ATOMS: atom_id res chain seq x y z
N MET A 1 -18.90 -17.06 9.08
CA MET A 1 -18.92 -18.47 9.50
C MET A 1 -20.06 -19.29 8.90
N GLN A 2 -21.34 -18.97 9.12
CA GLN A 2 -22.46 -19.73 8.52
C GLN A 2 -22.42 -19.76 6.98
N VAL A 3 -21.92 -18.69 6.37
CA VAL A 3 -21.72 -18.67 4.91
C VAL A 3 -20.64 -19.67 4.48
N ILE A 4 -19.44 -19.59 5.06
CA ILE A 4 -18.32 -20.53 4.82
C ILE A 4 -18.77 -21.99 4.98
N ASP A 5 -19.56 -22.25 6.03
CA ASP A 5 -20.17 -23.55 6.32
C ASP A 5 -21.13 -24.05 5.23
N GLY A 6 -21.75 -23.12 4.49
CA GLY A 6 -22.80 -23.38 3.51
C GLY A 6 -24.20 -23.50 4.11
N SER A 7 -24.40 -23.18 5.40
CA SER A 7 -25.74 -23.09 6.00
C SER A 7 -26.46 -21.79 5.67
N LYS A 8 -25.74 -20.77 5.19
CA LYS A 8 -26.28 -19.50 4.70
C LYS A 8 -25.67 -19.16 3.34
N GLN A 9 -26.43 -18.51 2.47
CA GLN A 9 -25.92 -17.93 1.22
C GLN A 9 -25.61 -16.44 1.40
N ASP A 10 -24.63 -15.97 0.63
CA ASP A 10 -24.16 -14.59 0.57
C ASP A 10 -23.55 -14.35 -0.82
N ASP A 11 -23.66 -13.13 -1.33
CA ASP A 11 -23.17 -12.79 -2.67
C ASP A 11 -21.67 -12.49 -2.70
N GLU A 12 -21.05 -12.23 -1.55
CA GLU A 12 -19.64 -11.83 -1.40
C GLU A 12 -18.76 -12.93 -0.81
N VAL A 13 -19.33 -13.91 -0.12
CA VAL A 13 -18.58 -15.00 0.52
C VAL A 13 -19.00 -16.38 -0.01
N LEU A 14 -18.02 -17.16 -0.47
CA LEU A 14 -18.24 -18.52 -0.94
C LEU A 14 -18.43 -19.50 0.23
N GLY A 15 -19.52 -20.28 0.21
CA GLY A 15 -19.73 -21.41 1.12
C GLY A 15 -18.90 -22.64 0.77
N PHE A 16 -17.58 -22.49 0.82
CA PHE A 16 -16.64 -23.44 0.25
C PHE A 16 -16.60 -24.79 1.01
N LEU A 17 -17.02 -24.86 2.28
CA LEU A 17 -17.11 -26.13 3.00
C LEU A 17 -18.26 -27.01 2.50
N ASP A 18 -19.27 -26.43 1.86
CA ASP A 18 -20.38 -27.18 1.29
C ASP A 18 -20.21 -27.47 -0.21
N TYR A 19 -19.17 -26.94 -0.84
CA TYR A 19 -18.88 -27.09 -2.26
C TYR A 19 -18.42 -28.51 -2.62
N GLU A 20 -19.05 -29.11 -3.63
CA GLU A 20 -18.88 -30.53 -3.97
C GLU A 20 -17.44 -30.89 -4.32
N LYS A 21 -16.77 -30.09 -5.18
CA LYS A 21 -15.37 -30.35 -5.57
C LYS A 21 -14.39 -30.31 -4.39
N ILE A 22 -14.65 -29.47 -3.39
CA ILE A 22 -13.84 -29.41 -2.16
C ILE A 22 -14.02 -30.69 -1.34
N LYS A 23 -15.26 -31.20 -1.25
CA LYS A 23 -15.56 -32.46 -0.55
C LYS A 23 -14.96 -33.67 -1.28
N GLU A 24 -15.09 -33.73 -2.60
CA GLU A 24 -14.53 -34.80 -3.44
C GLU A 24 -13.00 -34.86 -3.32
N GLY A 25 -12.34 -33.70 -3.36
CA GLY A 25 -10.90 -33.58 -3.17
C GLY A 25 -10.41 -33.84 -1.75
N GLN A 26 -11.29 -34.22 -0.81
CA GLN A 26 -10.97 -34.40 0.61
C GLN A 26 -10.23 -33.19 1.22
N MET A 27 -10.56 -31.98 0.76
CA MET A 27 -9.98 -30.74 1.27
C MET A 27 -10.71 -30.27 2.54
N CYS A 28 -10.11 -29.28 3.23
CA CYS A 28 -10.63 -28.73 4.47
C CYS A 28 -10.83 -29.81 5.54
N ARG A 29 -9.82 -30.66 5.77
CA ARG A 29 -9.83 -31.63 6.87
C ARG A 29 -9.31 -31.00 8.14
N HIS A 30 -8.24 -30.21 8.04
CA HIS A 30 -7.66 -29.51 9.18
C HIS A 30 -7.51 -28.03 8.84
N ILE A 31 -8.43 -27.24 9.38
CA ILE A 31 -8.50 -25.80 9.18
C ILE A 31 -7.76 -25.10 10.32
N VAL A 32 -6.93 -24.13 10.00
CA VAL A 32 -6.35 -23.18 10.97
C VAL A 32 -6.99 -21.81 10.80
N CYS A 33 -7.56 -21.27 11.88
CA CYS A 33 -8.13 -19.93 11.94
C CYS A 33 -7.14 -18.99 12.63
N VAL A 34 -6.67 -17.99 11.91
CA VAL A 34 -5.79 -16.92 12.42
C VAL A 34 -6.66 -15.73 12.82
N LEU A 35 -6.77 -15.50 14.13
CA LEU A 35 -7.62 -14.48 14.75
C LEU A 35 -6.79 -13.31 15.31
N PRO A 36 -7.39 -12.12 15.48
CA PRO A 36 -6.64 -10.93 15.89
C PRO A 36 -6.26 -10.94 17.38
N PHE A 37 -7.09 -11.52 18.25
CA PHE A 37 -6.90 -11.49 19.70
C PHE A 37 -7.22 -12.83 20.37
N ARG A 38 -6.65 -13.09 21.55
CA ARG A 38 -6.95 -14.31 22.34
C ARG A 38 -8.45 -14.42 22.66
N ALA A 39 -9.05 -13.30 23.05
CA ALA A 39 -10.49 -13.20 23.29
C ALA A 39 -11.33 -13.53 22.05
N SER A 40 -10.82 -13.26 20.84
CA SER A 40 -11.49 -13.66 19.60
C SER A 40 -11.51 -15.17 19.42
N CYS A 41 -10.44 -15.88 19.82
CA CYS A 41 -10.42 -17.35 19.81
C CYS A 41 -11.47 -17.92 20.77
N ASP A 42 -11.52 -17.40 22.00
CA ASP A 42 -12.49 -17.83 23.01
C ASP A 42 -13.93 -17.55 22.56
N ALA A 43 -14.18 -16.36 22.00
CA ALA A 43 -15.48 -15.99 21.47
C ALA A 43 -15.91 -16.87 20.29
N LEU A 44 -14.99 -17.20 19.38
CA LEU A 44 -15.30 -18.06 18.23
C LEU A 44 -15.53 -19.52 18.64
N GLU A 45 -14.74 -20.05 19.58
CA GLU A 45 -14.97 -21.37 20.17
C GLU A 45 -16.35 -21.44 20.82
N TYR A 46 -16.66 -20.47 21.69
CA TYR A 46 -17.95 -20.37 22.35
C TYR A 46 -19.10 -20.24 21.35
N LEU A 47 -18.95 -19.39 20.33
CA LEU A 47 -19.97 -19.19 19.29
C LEU A 47 -20.27 -20.49 18.54
N ILE A 48 -19.24 -21.25 18.15
CA ILE A 48 -19.44 -22.52 17.43
C ILE A 48 -20.10 -23.56 18.33
N GLN A 49 -19.60 -23.74 19.55
CA GLN A 49 -20.09 -24.77 20.47
C GLN A 49 -21.55 -24.54 20.91
N ASN A 50 -21.97 -23.30 21.10
CA ASN A 50 -23.34 -22.96 21.52
C ASN A 50 -24.34 -22.85 20.37
N ASN A 51 -23.91 -23.04 19.12
CA ASN A 51 -24.77 -22.90 17.95
C ASN A 51 -24.53 -24.03 16.93
N LEU A 52 -24.15 -25.23 17.39
CA LEU A 52 -23.82 -26.37 16.53
C LEU A 52 -24.96 -26.73 15.56
N GLU A 53 -26.21 -26.56 15.99
CA GLU A 53 -27.42 -26.80 15.21
C GLU A 53 -27.57 -25.86 14.00
N LYS A 54 -26.89 -24.70 14.01
CA LYS A 54 -26.90 -23.74 12.90
C LYS A 54 -25.84 -24.04 11.83
N PHE A 55 -24.99 -25.04 12.05
CA PHE A 55 -23.90 -25.41 11.16
C PHE A 55 -24.11 -26.80 10.55
N LYS A 56 -24.03 -26.87 9.22
CA LYS A 56 -24.16 -28.09 8.41
C LYS A 56 -22.88 -28.92 8.39
N ASN A 57 -21.72 -28.26 8.25
CA ASN A 57 -20.42 -28.90 8.05
C ASN A 57 -19.48 -28.68 9.25
N ILE A 58 -19.40 -27.46 9.78
CA ILE A 58 -18.54 -27.06 10.92
C ILE A 58 -18.87 -27.85 12.18
N SER A 59 -20.13 -28.23 12.38
CA SER A 59 -20.58 -29.04 13.52
C SER A 59 -19.89 -30.41 13.61
N LYS A 60 -19.26 -30.88 12.53
CA LYS A 60 -18.52 -32.15 12.46
C LYS A 60 -17.05 -32.02 12.86
N TYR A 61 -16.54 -30.79 13.04
CA TYR A 61 -15.14 -30.55 13.36
C TYR A 61 -14.90 -30.57 14.87
N LYS A 62 -13.73 -31.04 15.27
CA LYS A 62 -13.20 -30.82 16.62
C LYS A 62 -12.54 -29.45 16.68
N ILE A 63 -13.02 -28.60 17.59
CA ILE A 63 -12.46 -27.26 17.81
C ILE A 63 -11.29 -27.37 18.78
N LEU A 64 -10.14 -26.84 18.39
CA LEU A 64 -8.93 -26.75 19.21
C LEU A 64 -8.57 -25.28 19.40
N ASN A 65 -8.93 -24.71 20.55
CA ASN A 65 -8.49 -23.37 20.91
C ASN A 65 -7.09 -23.41 21.56
N ILE A 66 -6.07 -23.00 20.81
CA ILE A 66 -4.67 -23.08 21.26
C ILE A 66 -4.11 -21.72 21.73
N ALA A 67 -4.90 -20.64 21.66
CA ALA A 67 -4.46 -19.30 22.05
C ALA A 67 -5.35 -18.63 23.11
N GLY A 68 -6.53 -19.20 23.39
CA GLY A 68 -7.48 -18.75 24.40
C GLY A 68 -6.97 -18.80 25.84
N VAL A 69 -7.82 -18.38 26.78
CA VAL A 69 -7.47 -18.31 28.21
C VAL A 69 -6.98 -19.67 28.75
N ASP A 70 -7.69 -20.76 28.47
CA ASP A 70 -7.36 -22.11 28.96
C ASP A 70 -6.31 -22.84 28.11
N ALA A 71 -5.70 -22.18 27.13
CA ALA A 71 -4.90 -22.86 26.13
C ALA A 71 -3.61 -23.50 26.68
N LEU A 72 -3.04 -22.93 27.76
CA LEU A 72 -1.86 -23.49 28.42
C LEU A 72 -2.21 -24.71 29.28
N ASP A 73 -3.43 -24.75 29.84
CA ASP A 73 -3.89 -25.89 30.63
C ASP A 73 -4.29 -27.07 29.73
N LYS A 74 -5.01 -26.79 28.64
CA LYS A 74 -5.44 -27.80 27.66
C LYS A 74 -4.25 -28.31 26.81
N PHE A 75 -3.34 -27.42 26.45
CA PHE A 75 -2.19 -27.72 25.59
C PHE A 75 -0.91 -27.06 26.13
N PRO A 76 -0.28 -27.65 27.16
CA PRO A 76 0.95 -27.10 27.74
C PRO A 76 2.08 -27.04 26.71
N GLU A 77 2.23 -28.12 25.94
CA GLU A 77 3.26 -28.25 24.92
C GLU A 77 2.70 -28.21 23.50
N ILE A 78 3.48 -27.63 22.58
CA ILE A 78 3.18 -27.64 21.13
C ILE A 78 3.10 -29.08 20.60
N SER A 79 3.90 -29.99 21.16
CA SER A 79 3.93 -31.42 20.82
C SER A 79 2.54 -32.08 20.98
N ASN A 80 1.78 -31.69 22.01
CA ASN A 80 0.47 -32.24 22.32
C ASN A 80 -0.58 -31.84 21.27
N ILE A 81 -0.49 -30.60 20.77
CA ILE A 81 -1.39 -30.09 19.72
C ILE A 81 -1.17 -30.89 18.43
N LYS A 82 0.09 -31.09 18.02
CA LYS A 82 0.43 -31.89 16.83
C LYS A 82 -0.10 -33.31 16.95
N LYS A 83 0.23 -34.00 18.06
CA LYS A 83 -0.24 -35.37 18.33
C LYS A 83 -1.77 -35.48 18.29
N TYR A 84 -2.49 -34.48 18.80
CA TYR A 84 -3.94 -34.47 18.75
C TYR A 84 -4.49 -34.36 17.32
N ILE A 85 -3.90 -33.48 16.50
CA ILE A 85 -4.29 -33.31 15.09
C ILE A 85 -3.99 -34.59 14.31
N THR A 86 -2.79 -35.16 14.45
CA THR A 86 -2.41 -36.44 13.82
C THR A 86 -3.36 -37.57 14.23
N LYS A 87 -3.72 -37.66 15.52
CA LYS A 87 -4.71 -38.64 16.00
C LYS A 87 -6.07 -38.45 15.34
N CYS A 88 -6.55 -37.21 15.23
CA CYS A 88 -7.80 -36.92 14.56
C CYS A 88 -7.75 -37.35 13.09
N GLU A 89 -6.65 -37.07 12.38
CA GLU A 89 -6.48 -37.48 10.98
C GLU A 89 -6.53 -39.00 10.82
N ILE A 90 -5.82 -39.75 11.67
CA ILE A 90 -5.85 -41.22 11.68
C ILE A 90 -7.27 -41.75 11.93
N GLU A 91 -8.02 -41.10 12.83
CA GLU A 91 -9.41 -41.45 13.15
C GLU A 91 -10.44 -40.92 12.11
N GLY A 92 -9.99 -40.26 11.05
CA GLY A 92 -10.86 -39.68 10.03
C GLY A 92 -11.67 -38.45 10.50
N LYS A 93 -11.26 -37.82 11.60
CA LYS A 93 -11.93 -36.66 12.21
C LYS A 93 -11.30 -35.35 11.74
N LYS A 94 -12.16 -34.39 11.41
CA LYS A 94 -11.75 -33.04 11.00
C LYS A 94 -11.50 -32.13 12.21
N THR A 95 -10.61 -31.16 12.06
CA THR A 95 -10.28 -30.20 13.14
C THR A 95 -10.31 -28.75 12.67
N ILE A 96 -10.74 -27.84 13.56
CA ILE A 96 -10.56 -26.39 13.41
C ILE A 96 -9.66 -25.92 14.56
N THR A 97 -8.45 -25.49 14.25
CA THR A 97 -7.52 -24.93 15.22
C THR A 97 -7.64 -23.41 15.26
N LEU A 98 -7.93 -22.83 16.43
CA LEU A 98 -8.01 -21.38 16.63
C LEU A 98 -6.71 -20.86 17.22
N THR A 99 -6.07 -19.91 16.54
CA THR A 99 -4.81 -19.31 16.97
C THR A 99 -4.78 -17.80 16.73
N VAL A 100 -3.88 -17.11 17.43
CA VAL A 100 -3.49 -15.73 17.11
C VAL A 100 -2.17 -15.77 16.34
N ASN A 101 -1.05 -15.90 17.07
CA ASN A 101 0.29 -16.10 16.48
C ASN A 101 0.94 -17.41 16.95
N ARG A 102 0.30 -18.16 17.85
CA ARG A 102 0.87 -19.40 18.39
C ARG A 102 0.95 -20.43 17.28
N MET A 103 2.10 -21.10 17.15
CA MET A 103 2.39 -22.09 16.11
C MET A 103 2.49 -21.57 14.67
N LEU A 104 2.31 -20.27 14.42
CA LEU A 104 2.61 -19.67 13.11
C LEU A 104 4.12 -19.48 12.90
N THR A 105 4.88 -19.36 13.99
CA THR A 105 6.35 -19.30 14.01
C THR A 105 6.95 -20.53 14.69
N GLY A 106 8.08 -21.01 14.16
CA GLY A 106 8.89 -22.06 14.80
C GLY A 106 8.25 -23.46 14.90
N SER A 107 7.09 -23.71 14.28
CA SER A 107 6.43 -25.01 14.30
C SER A 107 5.76 -25.35 12.97
N THR A 108 5.71 -26.64 12.64
CA THR A 108 5.05 -27.16 11.44
C THR A 108 4.00 -28.20 11.84
N VAL A 109 2.77 -28.04 11.34
CA VAL A 109 1.68 -29.02 11.38
C VAL A 109 1.41 -29.40 9.93
N GLU A 110 1.81 -30.61 9.55
CA GLU A 110 1.74 -31.05 8.15
C GLU A 110 0.30 -31.27 7.69
N GLU A 111 -0.61 -31.58 8.60
CA GLU A 111 -2.00 -31.91 8.28
C GLU A 111 -2.85 -30.68 7.95
N TRP A 112 -2.42 -29.46 8.33
CA TRP A 112 -3.15 -28.23 7.98
C TRP A 112 -3.21 -28.04 6.46
N ASP A 113 -4.42 -28.02 5.91
CA ASP A 113 -4.70 -27.90 4.48
C ASP A 113 -5.45 -26.61 4.11
N THR A 114 -6.08 -25.97 5.10
CA THR A 114 -6.90 -24.78 4.91
C THR A 114 -6.60 -23.73 5.98
N MET A 115 -6.49 -22.48 5.58
CA MET A 115 -6.32 -21.34 6.49
C MET A 115 -7.45 -20.33 6.33
N LEU A 116 -8.07 -19.94 7.45
CA LEU A 116 -8.96 -18.79 7.53
C LEU A 116 -8.18 -17.62 8.13
N TYR A 117 -7.97 -16.56 7.37
CA TYR A 117 -7.23 -15.39 7.80
C TYR A 117 -8.19 -14.26 8.22
N LEU A 118 -8.29 -14.01 9.53
CA LEU A 118 -9.24 -13.04 10.12
C LEU A 118 -8.54 -11.88 10.85
N LYS A 119 -7.25 -11.67 10.56
CA LYS A 119 -6.42 -10.64 11.18
C LYS A 119 -6.15 -9.49 10.20
N ASN A 120 -6.38 -8.24 10.63
CA ASN A 120 -6.29 -7.06 9.77
C ASN A 120 -4.86 -6.50 9.59
N SER A 121 -4.05 -6.46 10.65
CA SER A 121 -2.74 -5.79 10.62
C SER A 121 -1.62 -6.81 10.51
N VAL A 122 -1.15 -7.08 9.29
CA VAL A 122 -0.09 -8.06 9.04
C VAL A 122 0.90 -7.51 8.05
N SER A 123 2.19 -7.63 8.36
CA SER A 123 3.24 -7.34 7.40
C SER A 123 3.24 -8.41 6.30
N PRO A 124 3.72 -8.12 5.07
CA PRO A 124 3.91 -9.13 4.03
C PRO A 124 4.67 -10.35 4.54
N GLN A 125 5.67 -10.15 5.39
CA GLN A 125 6.47 -11.21 5.99
C GLN A 125 5.65 -12.12 6.90
N GLU A 126 4.79 -11.57 7.75
CA GLU A 126 3.94 -12.37 8.64
C GLU A 126 2.90 -13.18 7.86
N TYR A 127 2.33 -12.56 6.82
CA TYR A 127 1.35 -13.20 5.94
C TYR A 127 1.98 -14.33 5.13
N ASP A 128 3.13 -14.09 4.49
CA ASP A 128 3.88 -15.10 3.75
C ASP A 128 4.34 -16.23 4.66
N GLN A 129 4.84 -15.93 5.87
CA GLN A 129 5.18 -16.98 6.84
C GLN A 129 3.98 -17.89 7.12
N SER A 130 2.79 -17.32 7.27
CA SER A 130 1.56 -18.09 7.50
C SER A 130 1.22 -18.97 6.28
N ILE A 131 1.34 -18.45 5.06
CA ILE A 131 1.16 -19.22 3.81
C ILE A 131 2.14 -20.37 3.71
N PHE A 132 3.44 -20.12 3.93
CA PHE A 132 4.47 -21.15 3.86
C PHE A 132 4.22 -22.27 4.89
N ARG A 133 3.62 -21.97 6.04
CA ARG A 133 3.21 -23.01 7.00
C ARG A 133 2.15 -23.94 6.42
N LEU A 134 1.16 -23.37 5.74
CA LEU A 134 0.09 -24.12 5.11
C LEU A 134 0.62 -25.02 3.97
N GLN A 135 1.56 -24.50 3.17
CA GLN A 135 2.12 -25.16 2.00
C GLN A 135 3.13 -26.28 2.28
N ASN A 136 3.50 -26.52 3.55
CA ASN A 136 4.39 -27.64 3.89
C ASN A 136 3.83 -28.95 3.36
N GLN A 137 4.66 -29.78 2.71
CA GLN A 137 4.20 -31.04 2.14
C GLN A 137 3.75 -32.01 3.23
N TYR A 138 2.69 -32.78 2.93
CA TYR A 138 2.25 -33.89 3.77
C TYR A 138 2.23 -35.16 2.93
N ILE A 139 3.31 -35.93 2.99
CA ILE A 139 3.52 -37.11 2.15
C ILE A 139 3.34 -38.38 2.98
N LYS A 140 2.46 -39.27 2.53
CA LYS A 140 2.35 -40.64 3.05
C LYS A 140 2.96 -41.62 2.06
N SER A 141 3.84 -42.48 2.56
CA SER A 141 4.41 -43.60 1.82
C SER A 141 3.57 -44.85 2.04
N TYR A 142 3.22 -45.52 0.96
CA TYR A 142 2.55 -46.81 0.95
C TYR A 142 3.44 -47.79 0.19
N ILE A 143 3.51 -49.03 0.66
CA ILE A 143 4.22 -50.10 -0.05
C ILE A 143 3.15 -50.91 -0.78
N ASP A 144 3.28 -51.05 -2.10
CA ASP A 144 2.36 -51.87 -2.89
C ASP A 144 2.62 -53.38 -2.68
N GLU A 145 1.77 -54.22 -3.27
CA GLU A 145 1.91 -55.69 -3.18
C GLU A 145 3.20 -56.23 -3.84
N LYS A 146 3.88 -55.42 -4.66
CA LYS A 146 5.14 -55.75 -5.35
C LYS A 146 6.38 -55.23 -4.61
N GLY A 147 6.20 -54.48 -3.52
CA GLY A 147 7.28 -53.89 -2.73
C GLY A 147 7.70 -52.49 -3.18
N ASP A 148 7.00 -51.88 -4.13
CA ASP A 148 7.29 -50.53 -4.62
C ASP A 148 6.70 -49.46 -3.67
N GLU A 149 7.50 -48.44 -3.32
CA GLU A 149 7.09 -47.34 -2.45
C GLU A 149 6.34 -46.26 -3.26
N ILE A 150 5.04 -46.10 -3.02
CA ILE A 150 4.20 -45.07 -3.61
C ILE A 150 4.01 -43.93 -2.60
N LYS A 151 4.44 -42.71 -2.98
CA LYS A 151 4.32 -41.50 -2.17
C LYS A 151 3.11 -40.69 -2.62
N TYR A 152 2.14 -40.51 -1.72
CA TYR A 152 0.96 -39.67 -1.95
C TYR A 152 1.09 -38.36 -1.18
N ASN A 153 0.98 -37.23 -1.89
CA ASN A 153 0.78 -35.93 -1.25
C ASN A 153 -0.69 -35.82 -0.83
N MET A 154 -0.91 -35.83 0.48
CA MET A 154 -2.23 -35.70 1.11
C MET A 154 -2.80 -34.27 1.01
N LYS A 155 -1.98 -33.30 0.58
CA LYS A 155 -2.36 -31.91 0.34
C LYS A 155 -2.01 -31.49 -1.09
N PRO A 156 -2.73 -32.00 -2.10
CA PRO A 156 -2.48 -31.64 -3.49
C PRO A 156 -2.73 -30.15 -3.75
N GLN A 157 -3.64 -29.54 -2.97
CA GLN A 157 -3.93 -28.12 -2.99
C GLN A 157 -4.20 -27.63 -1.57
N THR A 158 -3.84 -26.38 -1.29
CA THR A 158 -4.15 -25.71 -0.03
C THR A 158 -5.04 -24.50 -0.29
N ILE A 159 -5.93 -24.19 0.65
CA ILE A 159 -6.87 -23.08 0.53
C ILE A 159 -6.55 -22.06 1.61
N LEU A 160 -6.23 -20.83 1.21
CA LEU A 160 -6.21 -19.69 2.12
C LEU A 160 -7.40 -18.79 1.78
N ALA A 161 -8.31 -18.62 2.74
CA ALA A 161 -9.44 -17.71 2.63
C ALA A 161 -9.12 -16.42 3.40
N ASP A 162 -8.98 -15.33 2.64
CA ASP A 162 -8.83 -13.98 3.15
C ASP A 162 -10.13 -13.20 2.88
N PHE A 163 -10.62 -12.49 3.90
CA PHE A 163 -11.88 -11.73 3.84
C PHE A 163 -11.66 -10.24 3.60
N ASP A 164 -10.41 -9.83 3.35
CA ASP A 164 -10.05 -8.46 2.99
C ASP A 164 -9.27 -8.47 1.65
N PRO A 165 -9.97 -8.36 0.50
CA PRO A 165 -9.34 -8.33 -0.81
C PRO A 165 -8.37 -7.15 -0.98
N ALA A 166 -8.67 -6.00 -0.36
CA ALA A 166 -7.84 -4.80 -0.48
C ALA A 166 -6.49 -5.01 0.22
N ARG A 167 -6.50 -5.59 1.42
CA ARG A 167 -5.28 -6.00 2.12
C ARG A 167 -4.50 -7.02 1.30
N MET A 168 -5.14 -8.08 0.82
CA MET A 168 -4.45 -9.12 0.04
C MET A 168 -3.76 -8.52 -1.18
N PHE A 169 -4.42 -7.63 -1.92
CA PHE A 169 -3.82 -7.02 -3.12
C PHE A 169 -2.66 -6.08 -2.75
N THR A 170 -2.81 -5.31 -1.68
CA THR A 170 -1.73 -4.46 -1.14
C THR A 170 -0.52 -5.30 -0.73
N LEU A 171 -0.73 -6.44 -0.05
CA LEU A 171 0.34 -7.35 0.35
C LEU A 171 1.05 -7.97 -0.85
N GLN A 172 0.32 -8.37 -1.89
CA GLN A 172 0.90 -8.92 -3.12
C GLN A 172 1.77 -7.90 -3.85
N GLU A 173 1.30 -6.67 -3.96
CA GLU A 173 2.06 -5.60 -4.57
C GLU A 173 3.33 -5.28 -3.75
N LEU A 174 3.19 -5.06 -2.44
CA LEU A 174 4.32 -4.84 -1.54
C LEU A 174 5.34 -5.97 -1.68
N LYS A 175 4.90 -7.24 -1.60
CA LYS A 175 5.72 -8.43 -1.80
C LYS A 175 6.51 -8.34 -3.09
N SER A 176 5.86 -8.06 -4.21
CA SER A 176 6.51 -7.97 -5.52
C SER A 176 7.55 -6.85 -5.63
N GLN A 177 7.51 -5.83 -4.78
CA GLN A 177 8.55 -4.80 -4.69
C GLN A 177 9.82 -5.29 -3.97
N PHE A 178 9.70 -6.16 -2.96
CA PHE A 178 10.84 -6.64 -2.17
C PHE A 178 11.76 -7.61 -2.91
N TYR A 179 11.24 -8.43 -3.83
CA TYR A 179 11.95 -9.61 -4.35
C TYR A 179 13.26 -9.33 -5.10
N ASN A 180 13.58 -8.10 -5.53
CA ASN A 180 14.79 -7.82 -6.31
C ASN A 180 15.34 -6.38 -6.19
N VAL A 181 15.27 -5.79 -4.99
CA VAL A 181 15.89 -4.48 -4.70
C VAL A 181 17.42 -4.47 -5.00
N ASN A 182 18.06 -5.64 -5.07
CA ASN A 182 19.51 -5.78 -5.25
C ASN A 182 20.00 -5.94 -6.70
N THR A 183 19.13 -6.07 -7.71
CA THR A 183 19.57 -6.47 -9.07
C THR A 183 19.29 -5.47 -10.19
N GLU A 184 18.38 -4.50 -10.03
CA GLU A 184 18.00 -3.61 -11.13
C GLU A 184 17.80 -2.16 -10.67
N GLN A 185 18.42 -1.22 -11.41
CA GLN A 185 18.30 0.24 -11.19
C GLN A 185 16.86 0.78 -11.40
N ASN A 186 15.95 -0.01 -11.97
CA ASN A 186 14.57 0.38 -12.31
C ASN A 186 13.53 -0.49 -11.60
N GLY A 187 13.44 -0.35 -10.27
CA GLY A 187 12.66 -1.20 -9.37
C GLY A 187 11.17 -1.36 -9.71
N ASN A 188 10.56 -0.41 -10.43
CA ASN A 188 9.15 -0.44 -10.80
C ASN A 188 8.83 -0.92 -12.22
N SER A 189 9.82 -0.95 -13.12
CA SER A 189 9.58 -1.23 -14.55
C SER A 189 9.04 -2.64 -14.81
N ARG A 190 9.34 -3.58 -13.92
CA ARG A 190 8.91 -5.00 -14.02
C ARG A 190 7.88 -5.42 -12.97
N LEU A 191 7.24 -4.48 -12.28
CA LEU A 191 6.27 -4.78 -11.23
C LEU A 191 5.15 -5.72 -11.73
N GLU A 192 4.59 -5.44 -12.91
CA GLU A 192 3.53 -6.24 -13.51
C GLU A 192 4.00 -7.67 -13.85
N GLU A 193 5.20 -7.81 -14.41
CA GLU A 193 5.78 -9.12 -14.74
C GLU A 193 6.00 -9.97 -13.48
N ARG A 194 6.47 -9.35 -12.39
CA ARG A 194 6.66 -10.03 -11.10
C ARG A 194 5.34 -10.48 -10.50
N LEU A 195 4.32 -9.62 -10.49
CA LEU A 195 2.97 -9.98 -10.06
C LEU A 195 2.41 -11.15 -10.89
N ARG A 196 2.69 -11.17 -12.20
CA ARG A 196 2.24 -12.26 -13.08
C ARG A 196 2.86 -13.60 -12.69
N LYS A 197 4.18 -13.66 -12.49
CA LYS A 197 4.88 -14.88 -12.05
C LYS A 197 4.42 -15.35 -10.68
N GLU A 198 4.17 -14.43 -9.74
CA GLU A 198 3.65 -14.77 -8.42
C GLU A 198 2.24 -15.38 -8.52
N LEU A 199 1.36 -14.82 -9.34
CA LEU A 199 -0.01 -15.32 -9.53
C LEU A 199 -0.08 -16.66 -10.28
N GLU A 200 0.97 -17.05 -11.01
CA GLU A 200 1.12 -18.39 -11.60
C GLU A 200 1.38 -19.46 -10.54
N ILE A 201 2.10 -19.09 -9.47
CA ILE A 201 2.44 -19.99 -8.36
C ILE A 201 1.35 -19.98 -7.29
N SER A 202 0.87 -18.79 -6.92
CA SER A 202 -0.12 -18.54 -5.87
C SER A 202 -1.37 -17.90 -6.48
N LEU A 203 -2.24 -18.77 -7.01
CA LEU A 203 -3.47 -18.36 -7.67
C LEU A 203 -4.42 -17.66 -6.68
N ILE A 204 -4.81 -16.42 -7.01
CA ILE A 204 -5.81 -15.68 -6.25
C ILE A 204 -7.14 -15.70 -7.01
N ILE A 205 -8.20 -16.12 -6.32
CA ILE A 205 -9.57 -16.17 -6.83
C ILE A 205 -10.44 -15.28 -5.95
N VAL A 206 -11.22 -14.40 -6.57
CA VAL A 206 -12.18 -13.53 -5.89
C VAL A 206 -13.59 -13.92 -6.32
N LEU A 207 -14.52 -13.90 -5.37
CA LEU A 207 -15.95 -14.01 -5.65
C LEU A 207 -16.50 -12.61 -5.93
N ASN A 208 -17.06 -12.41 -7.11
CA ASN A 208 -17.74 -11.16 -7.48
C ASN A 208 -19.10 -11.50 -8.07
N LYS A 209 -20.19 -11.11 -7.39
CA LYS A 209 -21.58 -11.32 -7.83
C LYS A 209 -21.84 -12.78 -8.24
N ASN A 210 -21.54 -13.73 -7.34
CA ASN A 210 -21.68 -15.17 -7.56
C ASN A 210 -20.84 -15.76 -8.71
N LYS A 211 -19.80 -15.05 -9.16
CA LYS A 211 -18.82 -15.58 -10.12
C LYS A 211 -17.42 -15.61 -9.51
N LEU A 212 -16.76 -16.74 -9.63
CA LEU A 212 -15.34 -16.88 -9.31
C LEU A 212 -14.54 -16.30 -10.48
N SER A 213 -13.74 -15.28 -10.20
CA SER A 213 -12.83 -14.65 -11.16
C SER A 213 -11.41 -14.75 -10.66
N GLN A 214 -10.50 -15.21 -11.54
CA GLN A 214 -9.07 -15.17 -11.28
C GLN A 214 -8.58 -13.73 -11.30
N VAL A 215 -7.76 -13.37 -10.31
CA VAL A 215 -7.14 -12.06 -10.20
C VAL A 215 -5.97 -11.97 -11.18
N THR A 216 -5.83 -10.82 -11.83
CA THR A 216 -4.73 -10.46 -12.72
C THR A 216 -3.85 -9.36 -12.11
N PRO A 217 -2.60 -9.16 -12.57
CA PRO A 217 -1.78 -8.03 -12.15
C PRO A 217 -2.50 -6.68 -12.29
N PHE A 218 -3.28 -6.50 -13.37
CA PHE A 218 -4.08 -5.31 -13.59
C PHE A 218 -5.12 -5.09 -12.48
N ASN A 219 -5.78 -6.14 -11.99
CA ASN A 219 -6.74 -6.02 -10.89
C ASN A 219 -6.07 -5.55 -9.59
N ILE A 220 -4.89 -6.09 -9.27
CA ILE A 220 -4.10 -5.72 -8.08
C ILE A 220 -3.70 -4.25 -8.17
N LEU A 221 -3.00 -3.87 -9.25
CA LEU A 221 -2.50 -2.50 -9.44
C LEU A 221 -3.64 -1.48 -9.47
N ASN A 222 -4.78 -1.81 -10.11
CA ASN A 222 -5.92 -0.90 -10.17
C ASN A 222 -6.60 -0.72 -8.80
N LEU A 223 -6.75 -1.78 -8.00
CA LEU A 223 -7.33 -1.66 -6.66
C LEU A 223 -6.43 -0.84 -5.75
N VAL A 224 -5.12 -1.10 -5.73
CA VAL A 224 -4.21 -0.31 -4.91
C VAL A 224 -4.18 1.16 -5.36
N ARG A 225 -4.24 1.41 -6.67
CA ARG A 225 -4.45 2.76 -7.21
C ARG A 225 -5.74 3.40 -6.71
N GLN A 226 -6.85 2.67 -6.67
CA GLN A 226 -8.11 3.19 -6.13
C GLN A 226 -7.99 3.53 -4.64
N TYR A 227 -7.34 2.70 -3.85
CA TYR A 227 -7.13 2.97 -2.43
C TYR A 227 -6.21 4.18 -2.17
N THR A 228 -5.25 4.42 -3.07
CA THR A 228 -4.37 5.60 -3.00
C THR A 228 -5.01 6.87 -3.55
N LYS A 229 -6.13 6.80 -4.31
CA LYS A 229 -6.83 8.00 -4.83
C LYS A 229 -7.31 8.92 -3.71
N ASP A 230 -7.71 8.36 -2.58
CA ASP A 230 -8.28 9.12 -1.46
C ASP A 230 -7.23 9.64 -0.47
N LYS A 231 -5.95 9.25 -0.61
CA LYS A 231 -4.85 9.75 0.24
C LYS A 231 -4.33 11.08 -0.27
N SER A 232 -3.99 12.02 0.62
CA SER A 232 -3.32 13.26 0.21
C SER A 232 -1.85 13.01 -0.20
N VAL A 233 -1.23 13.93 -0.94
CA VAL A 233 0.22 13.84 -1.25
C VAL A 233 1.07 13.89 0.02
N ILE A 234 0.57 14.55 1.06
CA ILE A 234 1.20 14.60 2.39
C ILE A 234 1.16 13.22 3.05
N ASP A 235 0.02 12.53 3.01
CA ASP A 235 -0.10 11.17 3.56
C ASP A 235 0.83 10.21 2.83
N GLU A 236 0.90 10.31 1.50
CA GLU A 236 1.78 9.50 0.66
C GLU A 236 3.27 9.73 0.98
N ALA A 237 3.66 10.97 1.26
CA ALA A 237 5.02 11.33 1.64
C ALA A 237 5.39 10.86 3.05
N ASN A 238 4.45 10.90 4.00
CA ASN A 238 4.64 10.39 5.36
C ASN A 238 4.81 8.87 5.42
N GLU A 239 4.28 8.13 4.44
CA GLU A 239 4.45 6.67 4.34
C GLU A 239 5.82 6.25 3.82
N ILE A 240 6.62 7.18 3.28
CA ILE A 240 7.98 6.90 2.82
C ILE A 240 8.89 6.80 4.05
N PRO A 241 9.56 5.66 4.29
CA PRO A 241 10.48 5.52 5.40
C PRO A 241 11.62 6.54 5.32
N ILE A 242 12.05 7.03 6.47
CA ILE A 242 13.21 7.92 6.55
C ILE A 242 14.49 7.11 6.40
N ASP A 243 15.35 7.54 5.48
CA ASP A 243 16.71 7.03 5.37
C ASP A 243 17.66 7.97 6.12
N TYR A 244 18.21 7.52 7.24
CA TYR A 244 19.18 8.32 7.99
C TYR A 244 20.52 8.48 7.25
N ASN A 245 20.83 7.63 6.26
CA ASN A 245 22.08 7.75 5.49
C ASN A 245 22.12 9.06 4.70
N ILE A 246 21.01 9.47 4.09
CA ILE A 246 20.98 10.68 3.26
C ILE A 246 20.99 11.95 4.11
N LEU A 247 20.58 11.87 5.38
CA LEU A 247 20.64 12.98 6.33
C LEU A 247 22.08 13.32 6.77
N SER A 248 23.08 12.51 6.40
CA SER A 248 24.49 12.84 6.60
C SER A 248 25.06 13.75 5.49
N ASN A 249 24.32 13.96 4.40
CA ASN A 249 24.77 14.78 3.27
C ASN A 249 24.45 16.27 3.51
N GLU A 250 25.46 17.13 3.48
CA GLU A 250 25.32 18.58 3.70
C GLU A 250 24.41 19.30 2.68
N LEU A 251 24.43 18.88 1.40
CA LEU A 251 23.55 19.44 0.36
C LEU A 251 22.08 19.08 0.61
N ILE A 252 21.80 17.87 1.09
CA ILE A 252 20.45 17.46 1.45
C ILE A 252 19.99 18.17 2.72
N LEU A 253 20.85 18.23 3.75
CA LEU A 253 20.56 18.93 5.00
C LEU A 253 20.23 20.41 4.76
N SER A 254 21.06 21.13 4.01
CA SER A 254 20.82 22.53 3.68
C SER A 254 19.51 22.73 2.90
N ALA A 255 19.16 21.79 2.00
CA ALA A 255 17.90 21.84 1.25
C ALA A 255 16.67 21.67 2.15
N ILE A 256 16.71 20.77 3.13
CA ILE A 256 15.55 20.47 3.99
C ILE A 256 15.45 21.40 5.19
N GLN A 257 16.54 21.99 5.66
CA GLN A 257 16.55 22.77 6.91
C GLN A 257 15.71 24.05 6.82
N LEU A 258 15.59 24.63 5.63
CA LEU A 258 14.75 25.80 5.34
C LEU A 258 13.26 25.45 5.26
N LEU A 259 12.90 24.17 5.15
CA LEU A 259 11.51 23.75 5.03
C LEU A 259 10.79 23.78 6.37
N SER A 260 9.49 24.06 6.33
CA SER A 260 8.61 23.82 7.47
C SER A 260 8.33 22.32 7.61
N PRO A 261 8.19 21.77 8.82
CA PRO A 261 7.74 20.39 9.02
C PRO A 261 6.39 20.10 8.34
N ILE A 262 6.20 18.87 7.91
CA ILE A 262 5.05 18.45 7.09
C ILE A 262 3.69 18.56 7.81
N ASP A 263 3.69 18.56 9.14
CA ASP A 263 2.52 18.71 10.00
C ASP A 263 2.27 20.16 10.45
N SER A 264 3.03 21.12 9.91
CA SER A 264 2.91 22.53 10.31
C SER A 264 1.54 23.12 9.94
N SER A 265 1.00 23.95 10.84
CA SER A 265 -0.29 24.63 10.65
C SER A 265 -0.29 25.69 9.54
N LYS A 266 0.87 25.95 8.91
CA LYS A 266 0.97 26.89 7.78
C LYS A 266 0.63 26.23 6.44
N GLY A 267 0.52 24.91 6.38
CA GLY A 267 0.37 24.17 5.13
C GLY A 267 1.70 24.04 4.36
N LEU A 268 1.62 23.63 3.09
CA LEU A 268 2.79 23.43 2.24
C LEU A 268 3.31 24.78 1.73
N ASN A 269 4.31 25.32 2.41
CA ASN A 269 5.03 26.49 1.95
C ASN A 269 6.26 26.06 1.14
N PHE A 270 6.11 26.06 -0.18
CA PHE A 270 7.25 25.92 -1.09
C PHE A 270 8.07 27.20 -1.08
N ILE A 271 9.39 27.07 -0.99
CA ILE A 271 10.33 28.17 -1.15
C ILE A 271 10.81 28.10 -2.60
N PRO A 272 10.37 29.01 -3.49
CA PRO A 272 10.84 29.05 -4.86
C PRO A 272 12.34 29.27 -4.91
N ILE A 273 13.00 28.69 -5.91
CA ILE A 273 14.42 29.00 -6.19
C ILE A 273 14.46 30.35 -6.92
N GLU A 274 15.13 31.35 -6.35
CA GLU A 274 15.34 32.66 -6.97
C GLU A 274 16.27 32.55 -8.20
N GLU A 275 16.10 33.46 -9.17
CA GLU A 275 16.93 33.53 -10.39
C GLU A 275 18.34 34.02 -10.04
N GLU A 276 19.19 33.11 -9.56
CA GLU A 276 20.61 33.17 -9.89
C GLU A 276 20.84 32.19 -11.04
N ASP A 277 21.55 32.64 -12.07
CA ASP A 277 21.95 31.84 -13.23
C ASP A 277 22.75 30.62 -12.75
N ASP A 278 22.06 29.53 -12.40
CA ASP A 278 22.62 28.18 -12.43
C ASP A 278 22.80 27.81 -13.90
N ASP A 279 23.77 28.46 -14.53
CA ASP A 279 24.28 28.10 -15.83
C ASP A 279 24.83 26.67 -15.71
N TYR A 280 24.46 25.87 -16.70
CA TYR A 280 24.93 24.50 -16.82
C TYR A 280 26.46 24.51 -16.99
N ASP A 281 27.15 23.70 -16.19
CA ASP A 281 28.57 23.30 -16.30
C ASP A 281 29.65 24.37 -16.00
N ASP A 282 30.13 24.42 -14.74
CA ASP A 282 31.58 24.54 -14.44
C ASP A 282 31.89 24.15 -12.97
N PRO A 283 32.88 23.29 -12.65
CA PRO A 283 33.18 22.85 -11.30
C PRO A 283 34.31 23.69 -10.69
N ASP A 284 34.05 24.96 -10.36
CA ASP A 284 34.74 25.68 -9.27
C ASP A 284 34.21 27.11 -9.19
N SER A 285 33.42 27.42 -8.16
CA SER A 285 33.38 28.79 -7.66
C SER A 285 32.85 28.88 -6.24
N SER A 286 33.70 29.37 -5.36
CA SER A 286 33.40 29.76 -4.00
C SER A 286 32.70 31.13 -4.04
N GLY A 287 31.40 31.16 -3.71
CA GLY A 287 30.56 32.36 -3.73
C GLY A 287 29.93 32.66 -2.37
N LYS A 288 30.14 33.90 -1.90
CA LYS A 288 29.67 34.48 -0.63
C LYS A 288 28.14 34.66 -0.57
N PRO A 289 27.53 34.71 0.63
CA PRO A 289 26.09 34.92 0.77
C PRO A 289 25.65 36.38 0.43
N PRO A 290 24.39 36.60 -0.01
CA PRO A 290 23.90 37.91 -0.45
C PRO A 290 23.52 38.84 0.72
N ASN A 291 23.65 40.14 0.48
CA ASN A 291 23.38 41.24 1.41
C ASN A 291 21.87 41.44 1.67
N GLU A 292 21.51 41.55 2.94
CA GLU A 292 20.22 42.04 3.44
C GLU A 292 20.04 43.55 3.17
N SER A 293 18.82 43.97 2.83
CA SER A 293 18.39 45.37 2.92
C SER A 293 17.17 45.48 3.84
N ASP A 294 17.28 46.41 4.79
CA ASP A 294 16.53 46.57 6.03
C ASP A 294 15.01 46.83 5.91
N SER A 295 14.22 46.31 6.87
CA SER A 295 13.49 47.18 7.81
C SER A 295 12.92 46.45 9.05
N ASP A 296 13.30 47.00 10.20
CA ASP A 296 12.65 47.02 11.52
C ASP A 296 12.37 45.72 12.31
N GLY A 297 13.38 45.36 13.11
CA GLY A 297 13.32 45.71 14.53
C GLY A 297 12.52 44.79 15.46
N LYS A 298 13.06 43.60 15.74
CA LYS A 298 13.05 43.01 17.10
C LYS A 298 14.12 41.94 17.25
N ASN A 299 15.14 42.28 18.05
CA ASN A 299 16.15 41.36 18.54
C ASN A 299 15.54 40.06 19.11
N LYS A 300 15.87 38.93 18.49
CA LYS A 300 16.26 37.71 19.20
C LYS A 300 17.45 37.09 18.48
N LYS A 301 18.62 37.20 19.12
CA LYS A 301 19.63 36.15 19.07
C LYS A 301 18.94 34.85 19.45
N ASP A 302 19.01 33.83 18.61
CA ASP A 302 18.95 32.45 19.05
C ASP A 302 19.93 31.65 18.20
N GLU A 303 20.73 30.87 18.92
CA GLU A 303 21.90 30.12 18.50
C GLU A 303 21.56 29.11 17.39
N ASN A 304 22.59 28.63 16.67
CA ASN A 304 22.51 27.46 15.78
C ASN A 304 21.98 26.23 16.54
N LYS A 305 20.66 26.15 16.70
CA LYS A 305 19.96 24.97 17.21
C LYS A 305 19.85 24.03 16.02
N TYR A 306 20.65 22.96 16.06
CA TYR A 306 20.37 21.79 15.24
C TYR A 306 18.92 21.35 15.51
N ASP A 307 18.13 21.20 14.45
CA ASP A 307 16.78 20.68 14.58
C ASP A 307 16.85 19.30 15.26
N GLU A 308 15.90 19.03 16.16
CA GLU A 308 15.78 17.69 16.74
C GLU A 308 15.56 16.65 15.63
N PRO A 309 16.05 15.41 15.79
CA PRO A 309 15.96 14.38 14.74
C PRO A 309 14.54 14.19 14.18
N ASP A 310 13.51 14.26 15.02
CA ASP A 310 12.11 14.14 14.60
C ASP A 310 11.65 15.32 13.74
N THR A 311 12.14 16.53 14.01
CA THR A 311 11.86 17.71 13.19
C THR A 311 12.52 17.59 11.82
N LEU A 312 13.76 17.12 11.79
CA LEU A 312 14.49 16.88 10.54
C LEU A 312 13.81 15.79 9.69
N ASN A 313 13.33 14.71 10.31
CA ASN A 313 12.56 13.66 9.65
C ASN A 313 11.31 14.22 8.96
N LYS A 314 10.55 15.07 9.66
CA LYS A 314 9.36 15.73 9.11
C LYS A 314 9.68 16.72 7.98
N LYS A 315 10.82 17.42 8.05
CA LYS A 315 11.31 18.29 6.97
C LYS A 315 11.70 17.47 5.74
N LEU A 316 12.31 16.30 5.91
CA LEU A 316 12.59 15.37 4.81
C LEU A 316 11.30 14.83 4.18
N SER A 317 10.29 14.46 4.97
CA SER A 317 8.96 14.09 4.44
C SER A 317 8.34 15.25 3.64
N THR A 318 8.55 16.50 4.06
CA THR A 318 8.11 17.68 3.30
C THR A 318 8.81 17.73 1.93
N TYR A 319 10.12 17.47 1.88
CA TYR A 319 10.86 17.38 0.63
C TYR A 319 10.36 16.23 -0.27
N PHE A 320 10.02 15.06 0.29
CA PHE A 320 9.39 14.01 -0.49
C PHE A 320 8.03 14.42 -1.06
N SER A 321 7.22 15.16 -0.30
CA SER A 321 5.98 15.70 -0.81
C SER A 321 6.23 16.59 -2.03
N MET A 322 7.26 17.45 -2.01
CA MET A 322 7.67 18.30 -3.14
C MET A 322 7.99 17.49 -4.40
N ILE A 323 8.71 16.37 -4.27
CA ILE A 323 9.00 15.45 -5.38
C ILE A 323 7.69 14.88 -5.95
N LEU A 324 6.77 14.44 -5.08
CA LEU A 324 5.47 13.92 -5.48
C LEU A 324 4.59 14.99 -6.13
N PHE A 325 4.65 16.25 -5.68
CA PHE A 325 3.99 17.39 -6.32
C PHE A 325 4.47 17.59 -7.75
N PHE A 326 5.78 17.53 -7.99
CA PHE A 326 6.32 17.62 -9.34
C PHE A 326 5.81 16.47 -10.21
N ALA A 327 5.89 15.23 -9.71
CA ALA A 327 5.41 14.04 -10.43
C ALA A 327 3.92 14.14 -10.80
N PHE A 328 3.13 14.78 -9.94
CA PHE A 328 1.72 15.04 -10.19
C PHE A 328 1.48 16.10 -11.26
N LEU A 329 2.23 17.21 -11.22
CA LEU A 329 1.99 18.38 -12.08
C LEU A 329 2.61 18.27 -13.48
N THR A 330 3.64 17.44 -13.65
CA THR A 330 4.37 17.34 -14.92
C THR A 330 3.57 16.62 -16.01
N ASP A 331 3.65 17.16 -17.24
CA ASP A 331 3.18 16.53 -18.46
C ASP A 331 4.14 15.43 -18.99
N SER A 332 5.29 15.22 -18.36
CA SER A 332 6.18 14.06 -18.61
C SER A 332 5.72 12.77 -17.92
N GLU A 333 5.87 11.63 -18.60
CA GLU A 333 5.70 10.31 -17.96
C GLU A 333 6.91 10.03 -17.07
N VAL A 334 6.68 9.98 -15.75
CA VAL A 334 7.74 9.73 -14.75
C VAL A 334 7.33 8.57 -13.84
N LYS A 335 8.20 7.57 -13.72
CA LYS A 335 7.98 6.36 -12.92
C LYS A 335 8.97 6.19 -11.76
N SER A 336 9.98 7.05 -11.70
CA SER A 336 11.05 7.03 -10.71
C SER A 336 11.63 8.43 -10.46
N LEU A 337 12.43 8.55 -9.41
CA LEU A 337 13.24 9.75 -9.12
C LEU A 337 14.26 10.01 -10.24
N GLU A 338 14.83 8.96 -10.84
CA GLU A 338 15.70 9.08 -12.01
C GLU A 338 14.98 9.70 -13.20
N ASP A 339 13.74 9.28 -13.48
CA ASP A 339 12.91 9.91 -14.52
C ASP A 339 12.67 11.39 -14.20
N ILE A 340 12.37 11.74 -12.95
CA ILE A 340 12.22 13.15 -12.53
C ILE A 340 13.51 13.93 -12.79
N ILE A 341 14.68 13.42 -12.36
CA ILE A 341 15.99 14.08 -12.58
C ILE A 341 16.24 14.32 -14.08
N ARG A 342 15.86 13.35 -14.92
CA ARG A 342 16.01 13.41 -16.37
C ARG A 342 15.02 14.36 -17.03
N GLU A 343 13.78 14.44 -16.55
CA GLU A 343 12.69 15.24 -17.13
C GLU A 343 12.65 16.69 -16.65
N LEU A 344 13.13 16.96 -15.42
CA LEU A 344 13.15 18.28 -14.79
C LEU A 344 13.74 19.38 -15.71
N PRO A 345 14.87 19.16 -16.43
CA PRO A 345 15.45 20.20 -17.27
C PRO A 345 14.93 20.23 -18.72
N LYS A 346 14.12 19.25 -19.14
CA LYS A 346 13.82 19.04 -20.57
C LYS A 346 12.86 20.06 -21.17
N THR A 347 11.91 20.55 -20.39
CA THR A 347 10.88 21.48 -20.88
C THR A 347 10.84 22.73 -20.01
N GLU A 348 10.53 23.87 -20.61
CA GLU A 348 10.35 25.13 -19.86
C GLU A 348 9.26 25.00 -18.79
N GLU A 349 8.23 24.20 -19.05
CA GLU A 349 7.18 23.92 -18.08
C GLU A 349 7.69 23.10 -16.90
N ASN A 350 8.49 22.05 -17.13
CA ASN A 350 9.10 21.27 -16.04
C ASN A 350 10.08 22.11 -15.22
N LYS A 351 10.90 22.96 -15.89
CA LYS A 351 11.77 23.92 -15.19
C LYS A 351 10.96 24.87 -14.32
N ARG A 352 9.88 25.43 -14.86
CA ARG A 352 8.97 26.34 -14.15
C ARG A 352 8.33 25.65 -12.94
N ILE A 353 7.83 24.43 -13.09
CA ILE A 353 7.24 23.66 -11.98
C ILE A 353 8.30 23.37 -10.91
N GLY A 354 9.45 22.82 -11.32
CA GLY A 354 10.56 22.50 -10.41
C GLY A 354 11.04 23.70 -9.59
N ARG A 355 11.23 24.86 -10.24
CA ARG A 355 11.63 26.11 -9.59
C ARG A 355 10.62 26.60 -8.56
N ASN A 356 9.33 26.60 -8.91
CA ASN A 356 8.27 27.09 -8.03
C ASN A 356 8.03 26.16 -6.83
N ILE A 357 8.32 24.86 -6.97
CA ILE A 357 8.23 23.90 -5.87
C ILE A 357 9.49 23.98 -4.98
N GLY A 358 10.65 24.32 -5.54
CA GLY A 358 11.93 24.33 -4.82
C GLY A 358 12.78 23.08 -5.04
N LEU A 359 12.61 22.37 -6.16
CA LEU A 359 13.39 21.17 -6.49
C LEU A 359 14.69 21.53 -7.21
N ARG A 360 15.83 21.15 -6.61
CA ARG A 360 17.16 21.30 -7.20
C ARG A 360 17.65 19.95 -7.73
N LYS A 361 18.08 19.92 -9.00
CA LYS A 361 18.56 18.69 -9.66
C LYS A 361 19.73 18.04 -8.88
N SER A 362 20.67 18.85 -8.39
CA SER A 362 21.82 18.39 -7.60
C SER A 362 21.40 17.66 -6.31
N VAL A 363 20.42 18.20 -5.58
CA VAL A 363 19.88 17.56 -4.37
C VAL A 363 19.18 16.23 -4.71
N LEU A 364 18.39 16.20 -5.79
CA LEU A 364 17.73 14.97 -6.23
C LEU A 364 18.74 13.89 -6.63
N GLN A 365 19.85 14.26 -7.28
CA GLN A 365 20.93 13.33 -7.63
C GLN A 365 21.62 12.77 -6.38
N GLU A 366 21.86 13.59 -5.35
CA GLU A 366 22.41 13.10 -4.08
C GLU A 366 21.44 12.14 -3.37
N ILE A 367 20.14 12.41 -3.40
CA ILE A 367 19.12 11.50 -2.87
C ILE A 367 19.13 10.18 -3.65
N GLN A 368 19.11 10.24 -4.99
CA GLN A 368 19.17 9.05 -5.85
C GLN A 368 20.40 8.18 -5.57
N ASN A 369 21.56 8.79 -5.35
CA ASN A 369 22.82 8.08 -5.19
C ASN A 369 23.03 7.51 -3.78
N LYS A 370 22.57 8.22 -2.74
CA LYS A 370 22.84 7.86 -1.33
C LYS A 370 21.70 7.11 -0.65
N MET A 371 20.48 7.23 -1.16
CA MET A 371 19.33 6.57 -0.56
C MET A 371 19.43 5.05 -0.71
N TYR A 372 19.13 4.34 0.36
CA TYR A 372 19.08 2.90 0.38
C TYR A 372 18.07 2.40 -0.67
N PRO A 373 18.44 1.47 -1.56
CA PRO A 373 17.61 1.09 -2.71
C PRO A 373 16.17 0.68 -2.36
N PHE A 374 15.94 0.10 -1.18
CA PHE A 374 14.59 -0.26 -0.73
C PHE A 374 13.71 0.96 -0.45
N ILE A 375 14.29 2.02 0.14
CA ILE A 375 13.57 3.27 0.42
C ILE A 375 13.33 4.03 -0.89
N LEU A 376 14.35 4.05 -1.77
CA LEU A 376 14.23 4.64 -3.09
C LEU A 376 13.12 3.99 -3.92
N SER A 377 13.04 2.65 -3.92
CA SER A 377 11.97 1.93 -4.61
C SER A 377 10.56 2.31 -4.10
N LYS A 378 10.41 2.63 -2.81
CA LYS A 378 9.15 3.13 -2.27
C LYS A 378 8.83 4.53 -2.76
N LEU A 379 9.81 5.43 -2.80
CA LEU A 379 9.64 6.77 -3.36
C LEU A 379 9.25 6.69 -4.85
N ASP A 380 9.96 5.88 -5.64
CA ASP A 380 9.65 5.65 -7.06
C ASP A 380 8.22 5.14 -7.25
N TYR A 381 7.77 4.25 -6.38
CA TYR A 381 6.42 3.71 -6.45
C TYR A 381 5.35 4.80 -6.23
N LYS A 382 5.58 5.67 -5.23
CA LYS A 382 4.71 6.82 -4.98
C LYS A 382 4.72 7.79 -6.17
N ILE A 383 5.89 8.03 -6.79
CA ILE A 383 6.04 8.85 -8.01
C ILE A 383 5.19 8.28 -9.15
N GLN A 384 5.36 6.99 -9.48
CA GLN A 384 4.64 6.33 -10.56
C GLN A 384 3.12 6.39 -10.36
N ASN A 385 2.66 6.08 -9.15
CA ASN A 385 1.23 6.09 -8.83
C ASN A 385 0.64 7.47 -9.04
N ILE A 386 1.25 8.49 -8.45
CA ILE A 386 0.78 9.88 -8.51
C ILE A 386 0.79 10.41 -9.95
N ASN A 387 1.84 10.16 -10.73
CA ASN A 387 1.89 10.56 -12.14
C ASN A 387 0.82 9.84 -12.99
N SER A 388 0.55 8.56 -12.69
CA SER A 388 -0.47 7.80 -13.42
C SER A 388 -1.90 8.30 -13.17
N LEU A 389 -2.19 8.86 -11.99
CA LEU A 389 -3.51 9.38 -11.65
C LEU A 389 -3.92 10.57 -12.53
N MET A 390 -2.98 11.45 -12.86
CA MET A 390 -3.25 12.60 -13.73
C MET A 390 -3.36 12.23 -15.20
N ARG A 391 -2.75 11.12 -15.60
CA ARG A 391 -2.73 10.60 -16.97
C ARG A 391 -3.82 9.59 -17.26
N ASP A 392 -4.70 9.31 -16.31
CA ASP A 392 -5.79 8.37 -16.49
C ASP A 392 -6.85 8.96 -17.44
N ASN A 393 -6.68 8.67 -18.73
CA ASN A 393 -7.58 9.08 -19.81
C ASN A 393 -8.92 8.34 -19.77
N THR A 394 -9.08 7.31 -18.93
CA THR A 394 -10.37 6.62 -18.76
C THR A 394 -11.35 7.42 -17.90
N LEU A 395 -10.83 8.36 -17.09
CA LEU A 395 -11.62 9.23 -16.22
C LEU A 395 -12.10 10.48 -16.95
N LEU A 396 -13.25 11.00 -16.55
CA LEU A 396 -13.72 12.30 -17.04
C LEU A 396 -12.84 13.43 -16.48
N PRO A 397 -12.71 14.58 -17.18
CA PRO A 397 -11.95 15.73 -16.69
C PRO A 397 -12.30 16.14 -15.26
N ILE A 398 -13.59 16.15 -14.90
CA ILE A 398 -14.03 16.45 -13.52
C ILE A 398 -13.62 15.41 -12.49
N GLU A 399 -13.57 14.13 -12.86
CA GLU A 399 -13.18 13.07 -11.94
C GLU A 399 -11.69 13.18 -11.63
N ARG A 400 -10.89 13.50 -12.65
CA ARG A 400 -9.47 13.87 -12.43
C ARG A 400 -9.36 15.11 -11.56
N ALA A 401 -10.15 16.16 -11.81
CA ALA A 401 -10.16 17.36 -10.98
C ALA A 401 -10.53 17.08 -9.51
N LYS A 402 -11.46 16.14 -9.24
CA LYS A 402 -11.77 15.71 -7.87
C LYS A 402 -10.60 14.98 -7.21
N ILE A 403 -9.92 14.10 -7.94
CA ILE A 403 -8.70 13.42 -7.45
C ILE A 403 -7.64 14.46 -7.08
N VAL A 404 -7.46 15.50 -7.89
CA VAL A 404 -6.57 16.65 -7.60
C VAL A 404 -6.97 17.31 -6.28
N MET A 405 -8.26 17.64 -6.10
CA MET A 405 -8.73 18.32 -4.88
C MET A 405 -8.53 17.48 -3.62
N ASN A 406 -8.73 16.15 -3.70
CA ASN A 406 -8.49 15.24 -2.58
C ASN A 406 -7.00 15.07 -2.28
N LYS A 407 -6.15 15.01 -3.33
CA LYS A 407 -4.69 14.91 -3.17
C LYS A 407 -4.09 16.15 -2.48
N PHE A 408 -4.78 17.29 -2.55
CA PHE A 408 -4.34 18.60 -2.04
C PHE A 408 -5.32 19.25 -1.07
N GLU A 409 -6.01 18.46 -0.22
CA GLU A 409 -7.06 18.94 0.70
C GLU A 409 -6.69 20.20 1.52
N ARG A 410 -5.41 20.40 1.86
CA ARG A 410 -4.89 21.61 2.50
C ARG A 410 -3.54 22.03 1.93
N LEU A 411 -3.54 23.00 1.00
CA LEU A 411 -2.32 23.70 0.60
C LEU A 411 -1.93 24.77 1.65
N SER A 412 -2.91 25.44 2.27
CA SER A 412 -2.70 26.39 3.37
C SER A 412 -3.80 26.31 4.44
N SER A 413 -3.55 26.83 5.64
CA SER A 413 -4.57 26.89 6.71
C SER A 413 -5.74 27.83 6.44
N SER A 414 -5.65 28.65 5.40
CA SER A 414 -6.68 29.63 5.02
C SER A 414 -7.55 29.18 3.85
N GLU A 415 -7.25 28.01 3.26
CA GLU A 415 -7.97 27.49 2.10
C GLU A 415 -8.97 26.40 2.49
N ILE A 416 -10.17 26.50 1.93
CA ILE A 416 -11.24 25.51 2.08
C ILE A 416 -11.69 25.10 0.68
N VAL A 417 -11.63 23.80 0.40
CA VAL A 417 -12.16 23.23 -0.84
C VAL A 417 -13.63 23.58 -0.96
N THR A 418 -14.00 24.33 -2.00
CA THR A 418 -15.39 24.75 -2.20
C THR A 418 -16.23 23.55 -2.63
N PRO A 419 -17.33 23.22 -1.91
CA PRO A 419 -18.17 22.07 -2.25
C PRO A 419 -18.75 22.17 -3.67
N THR A 420 -18.85 21.03 -4.37
CA THR A 420 -19.24 20.96 -5.79
C THR A 420 -20.62 21.59 -6.06
N ASN A 421 -21.55 21.50 -5.10
CA ASN A 421 -22.87 22.11 -5.21
C ASN A 421 -22.79 23.65 -5.23
N VAL A 422 -21.86 24.26 -4.48
CA VAL A 422 -21.61 25.70 -4.46
C VAL A 422 -20.96 26.12 -5.78
N VAL A 423 -19.95 25.39 -6.25
CA VAL A 423 -19.30 25.64 -7.55
C VAL A 423 -20.33 25.66 -8.69
N LYS A 424 -21.23 24.65 -8.74
CA LYS A 424 -22.30 24.59 -9.76
C LYS A 424 -23.22 25.81 -9.71
N LYS A 425 -23.60 26.28 -8.51
CA LYS A 425 -24.42 27.48 -8.35
C LYS A 425 -23.70 28.73 -8.89
N VAL A 426 -22.43 28.90 -8.56
CA VAL A 426 -21.62 30.04 -9.01
C VAL A 426 -21.43 30.02 -10.53
N VAL A 427 -21.13 28.86 -11.12
CA VAL A 427 -20.98 28.73 -12.58
C VAL A 427 -22.27 29.05 -13.33
N ASN A 428 -23.42 28.61 -12.81
CA ASN A 428 -24.72 28.89 -13.41
C ASN A 428 -25.12 30.38 -13.33
N LEU A 429 -24.50 31.16 -12.45
CA LEU A 429 -24.72 32.62 -12.34
C LEU A 429 -23.87 33.42 -13.34
N LEU A 430 -22.91 32.80 -14.02
CA LEU A 430 -22.05 33.49 -14.98
C LEU A 430 -22.78 33.66 -16.33
N PRO A 431 -22.98 34.91 -16.82
CA PRO A 431 -23.68 35.16 -18.08
C PRO A 431 -22.85 34.61 -19.25
N ILE A 432 -23.41 33.64 -19.97
CA ILE A 432 -22.72 32.89 -21.03
C ILE A 432 -22.45 33.77 -22.25
N ASP A 433 -23.32 34.75 -22.52
CA ASP A 433 -23.39 35.49 -23.78
C ASP A 433 -22.48 36.72 -23.84
N LYS A 434 -21.79 37.08 -22.75
CA LYS A 434 -20.94 38.30 -22.68
C LYS A 434 -19.44 38.06 -22.86
N PHE A 435 -19.00 36.82 -23.07
CA PHE A 435 -17.58 36.50 -23.25
C PHE A 435 -17.16 36.54 -24.73
N THR A 436 -17.19 37.73 -25.35
CA THR A 436 -16.55 37.94 -26.66
C THR A 436 -15.07 38.31 -26.48
N ILE A 437 -14.21 37.60 -27.21
CA ILE A 437 -12.75 37.64 -27.15
C ILE A 437 -12.26 39.00 -27.68
N LYS A 438 -12.21 40.04 -26.83
CA LYS A 438 -11.55 41.31 -27.21
C LYS A 438 -10.78 42.04 -26.10
N ASN A 439 -10.61 41.45 -24.92
CA ASN A 439 -9.85 42.10 -23.83
C ASN A 439 -8.85 41.13 -23.17
N LYS A 440 -7.57 41.54 -23.03
CA LYS A 440 -6.50 40.73 -22.42
C LYS A 440 -6.83 40.27 -21.00
N ASN A 441 -7.58 41.07 -20.23
CA ASN A 441 -8.05 40.71 -18.88
C ASN A 441 -9.17 39.65 -18.88
N ILE A 442 -9.97 39.57 -19.95
CA ILE A 442 -11.02 38.55 -20.11
C ILE A 442 -10.38 37.18 -20.43
N ARG A 443 -9.14 37.15 -20.94
CA ARG A 443 -8.39 35.91 -21.14
C ARG A 443 -8.17 35.15 -19.83
N TYR A 444 -7.97 35.85 -18.70
CA TYR A 444 -7.86 35.25 -17.37
C TYR A 444 -9.20 34.73 -16.86
N CYS A 445 -10.31 35.42 -17.11
CA CYS A 445 -11.66 34.94 -16.74
C CYS A 445 -12.11 33.75 -17.61
N ILE A 446 -11.74 33.70 -18.89
CA ILE A 446 -11.97 32.55 -19.76
C ILE A 446 -11.01 31.40 -19.41
N LYS A 447 -9.77 31.67 -18.97
CA LYS A 447 -8.86 30.64 -18.42
C LYS A 447 -9.41 30.10 -17.11
N ALA A 448 -9.91 30.95 -16.22
CA ALA A 448 -10.58 30.57 -14.98
C ALA A 448 -11.86 29.78 -15.26
N ARG A 449 -12.68 30.17 -16.26
CA ARG A 449 -13.84 29.40 -16.69
C ARG A 449 -13.47 28.11 -17.39
N ARG A 450 -12.37 28.02 -18.16
CA ARG A 450 -11.85 26.76 -18.68
C ARG A 450 -11.36 25.87 -17.54
N ILE A 451 -10.61 26.40 -16.58
CA ILE A 451 -10.19 25.68 -15.38
C ILE A 451 -11.43 25.18 -14.60
N LEU A 452 -12.44 26.03 -14.40
CA LEU A 452 -13.73 25.69 -13.75
C LEU A 452 -14.63 24.75 -14.58
N MET A 453 -14.62 24.81 -15.92
CA MET A 453 -15.40 23.90 -16.79
C MET A 453 -14.69 22.58 -17.06
N TYR A 454 -13.35 22.52 -17.03
CA TYR A 454 -12.62 21.25 -17.00
C TYR A 454 -12.64 20.61 -15.59
N SER A 455 -13.12 21.36 -14.59
CA SER A 455 -13.47 20.89 -13.24
C SER A 455 -14.97 20.61 -13.08
N ILE A 456 -15.75 20.63 -14.17
CA ILE A 456 -17.12 20.11 -14.33
C ILE A 456 -17.09 18.98 -15.36
#